data_AF-A0A7C3XPP8-F1
#
_entry.id   AF-A0A7C3XPP8-F1
#
_cell.length_a   1.000
_cell.length_b   1.000
_cell.length_c   1.000
_cell.angle_alpha   90.00
_cell.angle_beta   90.00
_cell.angle_gamma   90.00
#
_symmetry.space_group_name_H-M   'P 1'
#
loop_
_entity.id
_entity.type
_entity.pdbx_description
1 polymer ?
#
loop_
_entity_poly.entity_id
_entity_poly.type
_entity_poly.pdbx_seq_one_letter_code
_entity_poly.pdbx_strand_id
1 'polypeptide(L)'
;WKSSSPYLPVVRYGTNSASYIWEKTGKSFWSNACATYIHTVKITELEPEKLYYYVCGSTTTGWGQERTFMTGPKKGSLKNFSFIVSADSRSNPTLNQIMKNRLKSTEAKFIIFGGDIVNNGSSQSDWNEWFDIYEDLISSIPFFSCDANHENSSHNLFDQFVWPNNEKWYSFNYGNAHFIFLQVKSEKDTIPIDSKQYKWLENDLRESDEDPDIKWKFITFHAPVYCDSVHPSNTSLRETLSPLFEKYHVDMVFNGHNHLYERSKKIDNNIVIEDGPIYKSNVNGVVYITNCLSAPLHNISPTKYTAFAMKCHEYGIVEIDNSNSTLTFSAYNENGVIIDSCTIKKTGISSDIFETFSFIQAGDPQFGFAPDPGNEKLRFSLVAQHANKNNVPFVLIVGDLVHDPTNRSQVNDFDEVLKQFNMPVRLIPGNHDITNIRQLTQYRNKYGDDYYTFTYNNCDFFGINSMTFKDVEISTAEFNSQWDWFEKSLANSKAKGRTHIFVFMHYPPFLNNENESDQYFNIPFPQRTRFLSLVRQYGVRVIMCGHTHTTQIIEPADKSFTIYTVAGTARAFDNNGYGYRIFYVDKNKITQKYVTIE
;
A
#
# COMPACT_ATOMS: atom_id res chain seq x y z
N TRP A 1 -5.09 -22.52 26.54
CA TRP A 1 -5.46 -23.96 26.56
C TRP A 1 -6.76 -24.15 27.32
N LYS A 2 -7.34 -25.36 27.33
CA LYS A 2 -8.68 -25.65 27.89
C LYS A 2 -8.62 -26.60 29.09
N SER A 3 -9.60 -26.54 30.00
CA SER A 3 -9.82 -27.59 31.01
C SER A 3 -11.29 -27.66 31.47
N SER A 4 -11.66 -28.78 32.09
CA SER A 4 -12.98 -29.00 32.69
C SER A 4 -13.20 -28.30 34.04
N SER A 5 -12.17 -27.74 34.65
CA SER A 5 -12.24 -27.10 35.98
C SER A 5 -11.30 -25.90 36.08
N PRO A 6 -11.65 -24.86 36.84
CA PRO A 6 -10.81 -23.68 36.97
C PRO A 6 -9.60 -23.98 37.85
N TYR A 7 -8.48 -23.37 37.53
CA TYR A 7 -7.29 -23.34 38.37
C TYR A 7 -6.46 -22.10 38.01
N LEU A 8 -5.45 -21.76 38.81
CA LEU A 8 -4.48 -20.73 38.45
C LEU A 8 -3.58 -21.29 37.34
N PRO A 9 -3.70 -20.84 36.08
CA PRO A 9 -2.92 -21.41 35.00
C PRO A 9 -1.48 -20.92 35.09
N VAL A 10 -0.54 -21.85 34.95
CA VAL A 10 0.90 -21.60 34.96
C VAL A 10 1.52 -22.16 33.69
N VAL A 11 2.39 -21.36 33.06
CA VAL A 11 3.36 -21.86 32.09
C VAL A 11 4.74 -21.86 32.72
N ARG A 12 5.38 -23.01 32.75
CA ARG A 12 6.81 -23.15 33.05
C ARG A 12 7.57 -23.27 31.74
N TYR A 13 8.64 -22.51 31.59
CA TYR A 13 9.42 -22.48 30.36
C TYR A 13 10.91 -22.31 30.61
N GLY A 14 11.72 -22.71 29.63
CA GLY A 14 13.18 -22.71 29.71
C GLY A 14 13.83 -22.92 28.33
N THR A 15 15.14 -22.80 28.27
CA THR A 15 15.93 -23.01 27.03
C THR A 15 16.46 -24.44 26.88
N ASN A 16 16.16 -25.32 27.84
CA ASN A 16 16.53 -26.73 27.83
C ASN A 16 15.30 -27.59 28.14
N SER A 17 15.19 -28.74 27.47
CA SER A 17 14.14 -29.73 27.73
C SER A 17 14.18 -30.19 29.18
N ALA A 18 13.00 -30.37 29.78
CA ALA A 18 12.77 -30.75 31.18
C ALA A 18 13.41 -29.83 32.24
N SER A 19 13.90 -28.64 31.86
CA SER A 19 14.55 -27.69 32.76
C SER A 19 13.95 -26.29 32.58
N TYR A 20 12.85 -26.05 33.30
CA TYR A 20 12.11 -24.79 33.27
C TYR A 20 12.55 -23.87 34.40
N ILE A 21 13.40 -22.89 34.08
CA ILE A 21 13.95 -21.94 35.06
C ILE A 21 13.06 -20.71 35.26
N TRP A 22 12.05 -20.54 34.40
CA TRP A 22 11.07 -19.45 34.50
C TRP A 22 9.64 -19.98 34.58
N GLU A 23 8.78 -19.22 35.24
CA GLU A 23 7.34 -19.46 35.26
C GLU A 23 6.54 -18.15 35.12
N LYS A 24 5.36 -18.25 34.50
CA LYS A 24 4.39 -17.16 34.43
C LYS A 24 2.99 -17.70 34.72
N THR A 25 2.26 -16.95 35.53
CA THR A 25 0.84 -17.19 35.80
C THR A 25 -0.02 -16.45 34.79
N GLY A 26 -1.26 -16.89 34.65
CA GLY A 26 -2.22 -16.29 33.73
C GLY A 26 -3.63 -16.20 34.28
N LYS A 27 -4.59 -16.14 33.36
CA LYS A 27 -6.01 -16.00 33.67
C LYS A 27 -6.77 -17.24 33.21
N SER A 28 -7.69 -17.67 34.06
CA SER A 28 -8.68 -18.70 33.77
C SER A 28 -10.06 -18.05 33.77
N PHE A 29 -10.89 -18.32 32.78
CA PHE A 29 -12.29 -17.90 32.76
C PHE A 29 -13.19 -18.99 32.16
N TRP A 30 -14.46 -18.99 32.55
CA TRP A 30 -15.48 -19.86 31.94
C TRP A 30 -15.98 -19.20 30.65
N SER A 31 -15.83 -19.88 29.51
CA SER A 31 -16.46 -19.46 28.26
C SER A 31 -17.81 -20.16 28.12
N ASN A 32 -18.90 -19.38 28.07
CA ASN A 32 -20.22 -19.92 27.80
C ASN A 32 -20.31 -20.51 26.38
N ALA A 33 -19.64 -19.88 25.41
CA ALA A 33 -19.64 -20.30 24.02
C ALA A 33 -18.91 -21.63 23.83
N CYS A 34 -17.79 -21.82 24.52
CA CYS A 34 -16.99 -23.04 24.44
C CYS A 34 -17.41 -24.12 25.46
N ALA A 35 -18.31 -23.80 26.39
CA ALA A 35 -18.72 -24.67 27.49
C ALA A 35 -17.55 -25.31 28.26
N THR A 36 -16.47 -24.54 28.47
CA THR A 36 -15.24 -25.01 29.14
C THR A 36 -14.48 -23.84 29.76
N TYR A 37 -13.53 -24.13 30.65
CA TYR A 37 -12.57 -23.12 31.10
C TYR A 37 -11.49 -22.89 30.06
N ILE A 38 -11.21 -21.62 29.77
CA ILE A 38 -10.10 -21.17 28.92
C ILE A 38 -9.01 -20.57 29.81
N HIS A 39 -7.77 -20.94 29.51
CA HIS A 39 -6.55 -20.49 30.18
C HIS A 39 -5.65 -19.73 29.21
N THR A 40 -5.23 -18.55 29.61
CA THR A 40 -4.32 -17.68 28.85
C THR A 40 -3.16 -17.23 29.73
N VAL A 41 -1.92 -17.40 29.25
CA VAL A 41 -0.71 -16.95 29.93
C VAL A 41 0.11 -16.13 28.93
N LYS A 42 0.37 -14.86 29.25
CA LYS A 42 1.22 -13.99 28.43
C LYS A 42 2.64 -14.05 28.95
N ILE A 43 3.56 -14.52 28.09
CA ILE A 43 5.00 -14.52 28.37
C ILE A 43 5.61 -13.31 27.63
N THR A 44 6.42 -12.53 28.33
CA THR A 44 7.08 -11.32 27.82
C THR A 44 8.57 -11.41 28.09
N GLU A 45 9.35 -10.45 27.54
CA GLU A 45 10.80 -10.34 27.80
C GLU A 45 11.60 -11.57 27.34
N LEU A 46 11.10 -12.24 26.29
CA LEU A 46 11.79 -13.38 25.69
C LEU A 46 12.99 -12.94 24.86
N GLU A 47 14.04 -13.75 24.84
CA GLU A 47 15.17 -13.56 23.94
C GLU A 47 14.73 -13.80 22.50
N PRO A 48 15.08 -12.94 21.53
CA PRO A 48 14.82 -13.16 20.11
C PRO A 48 15.58 -14.37 19.57
N GLU A 49 14.98 -15.04 18.57
CA GLU A 49 15.59 -16.18 17.85
C GLU A 49 16.07 -17.30 18.77
N LYS A 50 15.26 -17.59 19.78
CA LYS A 50 15.58 -18.53 20.83
C LYS A 50 14.52 -19.62 20.90
N LEU A 51 14.99 -20.87 20.94
CA LEU A 51 14.15 -22.03 21.21
C LEU A 51 13.82 -22.07 22.70
N TYR A 52 12.53 -22.17 23.00
CA TYR A 52 12.01 -22.39 24.34
C TYR A 52 11.23 -23.69 24.41
N TYR A 53 11.41 -24.40 25.52
CA TYR A 53 10.61 -25.53 25.95
C TYR A 53 9.61 -25.04 26.98
N TYR A 54 8.37 -25.52 26.93
CA TYR A 54 7.35 -25.11 27.88
C TYR A 54 6.37 -26.23 28.22
N VAL A 55 5.80 -26.16 29.42
CA VAL A 55 4.66 -26.97 29.87
C VAL A 55 3.57 -26.04 30.42
N CYS A 56 2.32 -26.35 30.08
CA CYS A 56 1.15 -25.68 30.62
C CYS A 56 0.51 -26.54 31.71
N GLY A 57 0.01 -25.93 32.78
CA GLY A 57 -0.70 -26.67 33.81
C GLY A 57 -0.88 -25.89 35.08
N SER A 58 -0.89 -26.60 36.20
CA SER A 58 -0.91 -26.04 37.55
C SER A 58 -0.26 -27.03 38.51
N THR A 59 0.26 -26.51 39.64
CA THR A 59 0.72 -27.34 40.75
C THR A 59 -0.39 -28.23 41.33
N THR A 60 -1.66 -27.85 41.15
CA THR A 60 -2.82 -28.58 41.68
C THR A 60 -3.39 -29.64 40.73
N THR A 61 -3.22 -29.46 39.41
CA THR A 61 -3.81 -30.36 38.39
C THR A 61 -2.77 -31.13 37.59
N GLY A 62 -1.48 -30.85 37.82
CA GLY A 62 -0.37 -31.43 37.07
C GLY A 62 0.02 -30.61 35.85
N TRP A 63 1.00 -31.13 35.12
CA TRP A 63 1.58 -30.49 33.94
C TRP A 63 1.20 -31.28 32.68
N GLY A 64 0.89 -30.55 31.61
CA GLY A 64 0.68 -31.13 30.28
C GLY A 64 1.99 -31.59 29.64
N GLN A 65 1.89 -32.05 28.40
CA GLN A 65 3.03 -32.44 27.59
C GLN A 65 3.98 -31.26 27.36
N GLU A 66 5.29 -31.53 27.38
CA GLU A 66 6.30 -30.55 26.95
C GLU A 66 6.14 -30.22 25.46
N ARG A 67 6.15 -28.94 25.15
CA ARG A 67 6.08 -28.38 23.80
C ARG A 67 7.22 -27.40 23.59
N THR A 68 7.43 -26.95 22.36
CA THR A 68 8.51 -26.02 22.01
C THR A 68 8.02 -24.90 21.12
N PHE A 69 8.58 -23.70 21.27
CA PHE A 69 8.40 -22.63 20.29
C PHE A 69 9.72 -21.88 20.06
N MET A 70 9.86 -21.28 18.88
CA MET A 70 10.98 -20.40 18.53
C MET A 70 10.50 -18.95 18.52
N THR A 71 11.18 -18.06 19.24
CA THR A 71 10.88 -16.63 19.16
C THR A 71 11.33 -16.04 17.83
N GLY A 72 10.58 -15.05 17.34
CA GLY A 72 10.96 -14.31 16.14
C GLY A 72 12.23 -13.46 16.33
N PRO A 73 12.83 -13.00 15.22
CA PRO A 73 13.90 -12.02 15.27
C PRO A 73 13.40 -10.67 15.75
N LYS A 74 14.31 -9.81 16.20
CA LYS A 74 13.99 -8.42 16.53
C LYS A 74 13.42 -7.69 15.31
N LYS A 75 12.55 -6.72 15.55
CA LYS A 75 12.12 -5.73 14.55
C LYS A 75 13.35 -5.14 13.84
N GLY A 76 13.27 -4.98 12.51
CA GLY A 76 14.36 -4.49 11.66
C GLY A 76 15.41 -5.54 11.30
N SER A 77 15.33 -6.77 11.83
CA SER A 77 16.27 -7.84 11.47
C SER A 77 16.20 -8.16 9.98
N LEU A 78 17.39 -8.22 9.35
CA LEU A 78 17.58 -8.59 7.95
C LEU A 78 17.87 -10.08 7.77
N LYS A 79 17.52 -10.92 8.75
CA LYS A 79 17.60 -12.37 8.58
C LYS A 79 16.50 -12.87 7.64
N ASN A 80 16.81 -13.90 6.88
CA ASN A 80 15.84 -14.55 6.02
C ASN A 80 14.84 -15.33 6.89
N PHE A 81 13.58 -15.33 6.48
CA PHE A 81 12.53 -16.09 7.13
C PHE A 81 11.44 -16.45 6.14
N SER A 82 10.61 -17.41 6.51
CA SER A 82 9.43 -17.79 5.73
C SER A 82 8.21 -17.95 6.62
N PHE A 83 7.04 -17.82 6.03
CA PHE A 83 5.76 -18.06 6.69
C PHE A 83 4.78 -18.76 5.75
N ILE A 84 3.84 -19.50 6.34
CA ILE A 84 2.75 -20.15 5.61
C ILE A 84 1.59 -19.17 5.48
N VAL A 85 0.90 -19.22 4.34
CA VAL A 85 -0.40 -18.59 4.13
C VAL A 85 -1.41 -19.57 3.57
N SER A 86 -2.65 -19.55 4.09
CA SER A 86 -3.78 -20.29 3.54
C SER A 86 -5.11 -19.73 4.10
N ALA A 87 -6.25 -20.28 3.70
CA ALA A 87 -7.57 -19.97 4.27
C ALA A 87 -8.51 -21.19 4.15
N ASP A 88 -9.73 -21.13 4.69
CA ASP A 88 -10.82 -22.06 4.38
C ASP A 88 -10.49 -23.55 4.63
N SER A 89 -10.13 -23.91 5.87
CA SER A 89 -9.95 -25.32 6.23
C SER A 89 -11.27 -26.05 6.38
N ARG A 90 -12.24 -25.39 7.03
CA ARG A 90 -13.59 -25.92 7.32
C ARG A 90 -13.58 -27.40 7.75
N SER A 91 -14.59 -28.17 7.35
CA SER A 91 -14.88 -29.52 7.85
C SER A 91 -14.57 -30.61 6.81
N ASN A 92 -13.28 -30.93 6.62
CA ASN A 92 -12.83 -32.13 5.92
C ASN A 92 -11.65 -32.77 6.67
N PRO A 93 -11.90 -33.61 7.70
CA PRO A 93 -10.86 -34.11 8.60
C PRO A 93 -9.73 -34.87 7.90
N THR A 94 -10.04 -35.65 6.86
CA THR A 94 -9.04 -36.43 6.14
C THR A 94 -8.08 -35.51 5.37
N LEU A 95 -8.62 -34.54 4.64
CA LEU A 95 -7.79 -33.58 3.90
C LEU A 95 -7.06 -32.63 4.87
N ASN A 96 -7.73 -32.15 5.92
CA ASN A 96 -7.10 -31.37 6.98
C ASN A 96 -5.89 -32.09 7.58
N GLN A 97 -5.98 -33.40 7.81
CA GLN A 97 -4.84 -34.18 8.31
C GLN A 97 -3.66 -34.20 7.32
N ILE A 98 -3.95 -34.33 6.02
CA ILE A 98 -2.93 -34.28 4.95
C ILE A 98 -2.30 -32.89 4.90
N MET A 99 -3.12 -31.84 4.81
CA MET A 99 -2.67 -30.45 4.73
C MET A 99 -1.87 -30.04 5.95
N LYS A 100 -2.35 -30.35 7.17
CA LYS A 100 -1.60 -30.11 8.42
C LYS A 100 -0.21 -30.76 8.39
N ASN A 101 -0.10 -31.98 7.88
CA ASN A 101 1.20 -32.66 7.76
C ASN A 101 2.12 -31.97 6.73
N ARG A 102 1.56 -31.41 5.64
CA ARG A 102 2.32 -30.57 4.71
C ARG A 102 2.84 -29.31 5.38
N LEU A 103 1.96 -28.56 6.06
CA LEU A 103 2.33 -27.34 6.79
C LEU A 103 3.42 -27.60 7.83
N LYS A 104 3.27 -28.68 8.61
CA LYS A 104 4.24 -29.12 9.63
C LYS A 104 5.60 -29.50 9.06
N SER A 105 5.67 -29.91 7.79
CA SER A 105 6.92 -30.29 7.13
C SER A 105 7.72 -29.10 6.56
N THR A 106 7.21 -27.88 6.70
CA THR A 106 7.89 -26.66 6.25
C THR A 106 8.82 -26.09 7.33
N GLU A 107 9.76 -25.25 6.93
CA GLU A 107 10.63 -24.47 7.82
C GLU A 107 10.02 -23.12 8.25
N ALA A 108 8.74 -22.91 7.94
CA ALA A 108 8.03 -21.66 8.17
C ALA A 108 7.94 -21.32 9.67
N LYS A 109 8.05 -20.03 9.96
CA LYS A 109 8.17 -19.53 11.34
C LYS A 109 6.82 -19.26 12.01
N PHE A 110 5.77 -19.06 11.23
CA PHE A 110 4.40 -18.87 11.67
C PHE A 110 3.44 -19.12 10.50
N ILE A 111 2.16 -19.19 10.82
CA ILE A 111 1.06 -19.34 9.87
C ILE A 111 0.20 -18.08 9.94
N ILE A 112 -0.09 -17.48 8.78
CA ILE A 112 -1.19 -16.52 8.63
C ILE A 112 -2.35 -17.22 7.92
N PHE A 113 -3.57 -17.00 8.40
CA PHE A 113 -4.75 -17.72 7.93
C PHE A 113 -5.88 -16.74 7.59
N GLY A 114 -6.47 -16.87 6.41
CA GLY A 114 -7.50 -15.97 5.89
C GLY A 114 -8.90 -16.18 6.46
N GLY A 115 -9.06 -16.86 7.61
CA GLY A 115 -10.35 -17.19 8.21
C GLY A 115 -11.04 -18.42 7.59
N ASP A 116 -12.30 -18.66 7.98
CA ASP A 116 -13.06 -19.89 7.74
C ASP A 116 -12.29 -21.13 8.23
N ILE A 117 -11.84 -21.02 9.49
CA ILE A 117 -11.08 -22.05 10.20
C ILE A 117 -11.96 -23.29 10.35
N VAL A 118 -13.21 -23.09 10.77
CA VAL A 118 -14.18 -24.17 10.98
C VAL A 118 -15.44 -23.95 10.14
N ASN A 119 -16.24 -25.01 9.96
CA ASN A 119 -17.46 -24.93 9.18
C ASN A 119 -18.58 -24.15 9.88
N ASN A 120 -18.62 -24.13 11.21
CA ASN A 120 -19.53 -23.27 11.96
C ASN A 120 -18.82 -22.73 13.19
N GLY A 121 -18.52 -21.43 13.19
CA GLY A 121 -17.83 -20.75 14.28
C GLY A 121 -18.56 -20.77 15.61
N SER A 122 -19.87 -21.02 15.64
CA SER A 122 -20.63 -21.16 16.89
C SER A 122 -20.72 -22.61 17.38
N SER A 123 -20.16 -23.56 16.62
CA SER A 123 -20.16 -24.99 16.94
C SER A 123 -18.87 -25.37 17.66
N GLN A 124 -18.94 -25.57 18.98
CA GLN A 124 -17.75 -26.02 19.73
C GLN A 124 -17.27 -27.42 19.30
N SER A 125 -18.14 -28.27 18.77
CA SER A 125 -17.72 -29.57 18.21
C SER A 125 -16.82 -29.40 16.99
N ASP A 126 -17.12 -28.44 16.10
CA ASP A 126 -16.29 -28.16 14.93
C ASP A 126 -14.92 -27.62 15.36
N TRP A 127 -14.90 -26.74 16.39
CA TRP A 127 -13.65 -26.27 16.99
C TRP A 127 -12.83 -27.39 17.61
N ASN A 128 -13.48 -28.31 18.35
CA ASN A 128 -12.78 -29.43 18.97
C ASN A 128 -12.18 -30.36 17.92
N GLU A 129 -12.92 -30.71 16.87
CA GLU A 129 -12.40 -31.51 15.74
C GLU A 129 -11.19 -30.83 15.08
N TRP A 130 -11.27 -29.52 14.84
CA TRP A 130 -10.15 -28.77 14.27
C TRP A 130 -8.94 -28.75 15.20
N PHE A 131 -9.13 -28.47 16.50
CA PHE A 131 -8.03 -28.49 17.47
C PHE A 131 -7.41 -29.89 17.59
N ASP A 132 -8.21 -30.97 17.57
CA ASP A 132 -7.70 -32.34 17.63
C ASP A 132 -6.76 -32.66 16.45
N ILE A 133 -7.01 -32.08 15.27
CA ILE A 133 -6.17 -32.24 14.08
C ILE A 133 -4.93 -31.34 14.12
N TYR A 134 -5.09 -30.08 14.51
CA TYR A 134 -4.07 -29.04 14.36
C TYR A 134 -3.24 -28.75 15.63
N GLU A 135 -3.59 -29.26 16.81
CA GLU A 135 -2.90 -28.97 18.08
C GLU A 135 -1.39 -29.24 17.99
N ASP A 136 -0.98 -30.37 17.41
CA ASP A 136 0.43 -30.75 17.31
C ASP A 136 1.25 -29.85 16.38
N LEU A 137 0.60 -29.03 15.55
CA LEU A 137 1.21 -27.98 14.75
C LEU A 137 1.19 -26.64 15.49
N ILE A 138 0.01 -26.16 15.89
CA ILE A 138 -0.18 -24.80 16.43
C ILE A 138 0.27 -24.66 17.90
N SER A 139 0.58 -25.77 18.57
CA SER A 139 1.30 -25.75 19.86
C SER A 139 2.79 -25.44 19.72
N SER A 140 3.34 -25.44 18.51
CA SER A 140 4.77 -25.15 18.29
C SER A 140 5.04 -24.01 17.30
N ILE A 141 4.08 -23.71 16.43
CA ILE A 141 4.16 -22.65 15.43
C ILE A 141 3.02 -21.64 15.68
N PRO A 142 3.32 -20.33 15.81
CA PRO A 142 2.27 -19.31 15.98
C PRO A 142 1.26 -19.31 14.82
N PHE A 143 -0.01 -19.17 15.16
CA PHE A 143 -1.14 -19.14 14.23
C PHE A 143 -1.90 -17.83 14.36
N PHE A 144 -1.89 -17.02 13.31
CA PHE A 144 -2.59 -15.74 13.21
C PHE A 144 -3.72 -15.87 12.18
N SER A 145 -4.91 -15.38 12.50
CA SER A 145 -6.04 -15.41 11.57
C SER A 145 -6.89 -14.14 11.67
N CYS A 146 -7.80 -13.96 10.72
CA CYS A 146 -8.89 -13.00 10.80
C CYS A 146 -10.24 -13.71 11.00
N ASP A 147 -11.27 -12.91 11.32
CA ASP A 147 -12.67 -13.32 11.39
C ASP A 147 -13.28 -13.41 9.97
N ALA A 148 -14.14 -14.39 9.72
CA ALA A 148 -14.73 -14.70 8.42
C ALA A 148 -16.24 -14.97 8.51
N ASN A 149 -16.92 -15.29 7.41
CA ASN A 149 -18.37 -15.54 7.42
C ASN A 149 -18.76 -16.84 8.13
N HIS A 150 -17.92 -17.88 8.17
CA HIS A 150 -18.23 -19.07 8.96
C HIS A 150 -17.95 -18.88 10.45
N GLU A 151 -16.95 -18.07 10.82
CA GLU A 151 -16.75 -17.67 12.21
C GLU A 151 -17.83 -16.69 12.68
N ASN A 152 -18.23 -15.76 11.81
CA ASN A 152 -19.23 -14.71 12.00
C ASN A 152 -19.12 -13.97 13.34
N SER A 153 -17.91 -13.58 13.72
CA SER A 153 -17.63 -12.90 14.98
C SER A 153 -18.07 -13.69 16.23
N SER A 154 -18.12 -15.03 16.12
CA SER A 154 -18.48 -15.92 17.21
C SER A 154 -17.55 -15.75 18.42
N HIS A 155 -18.14 -15.83 19.60
CA HIS A 155 -17.38 -15.88 20.84
C HIS A 155 -16.43 -17.09 20.90
N ASN A 156 -16.75 -18.22 20.26
CA ASN A 156 -15.82 -19.37 20.27
C ASN A 156 -14.47 -19.04 19.61
N LEU A 157 -14.45 -18.15 18.60
CA LEU A 157 -13.19 -17.72 17.98
C LEU A 157 -12.38 -16.89 18.98
N PHE A 158 -12.94 -15.78 19.44
CA PHE A 158 -12.24 -14.80 20.28
C PHE A 158 -11.98 -15.29 21.71
N ASP A 159 -12.75 -16.27 22.21
CA ASP A 159 -12.48 -16.86 23.52
C ASP A 159 -11.33 -17.88 23.45
N GLN A 160 -11.08 -18.54 22.31
CA GLN A 160 -10.09 -19.63 22.20
C GLN A 160 -8.74 -19.17 21.61
N PHE A 161 -8.71 -18.08 20.84
CA PHE A 161 -7.50 -17.47 20.31
C PHE A 161 -7.17 -16.15 21.01
N VAL A 162 -5.88 -15.85 21.11
CA VAL A 162 -5.40 -14.57 21.66
C VAL A 162 -4.47 -13.96 20.65
N TRP A 163 -4.92 -12.90 19.99
CA TRP A 163 -4.15 -12.15 19.01
C TRP A 163 -3.73 -10.79 19.56
N PRO A 164 -2.82 -10.07 18.89
CA PRO A 164 -2.43 -8.74 19.33
C PRO A 164 -3.61 -7.76 19.43
N ASN A 165 -3.51 -6.85 20.40
CA ASN A 165 -4.31 -5.63 20.51
C ASN A 165 -5.83 -5.85 20.48
N ASN A 166 -6.50 -5.42 19.41
CA ASN A 166 -7.97 -5.44 19.28
C ASN A 166 -8.49 -6.82 18.86
N GLU A 167 -7.62 -7.73 18.38
CA GLU A 167 -7.93 -9.09 17.91
C GLU A 167 -8.87 -9.16 16.68
N LYS A 168 -9.77 -8.20 16.50
CA LYS A 168 -10.65 -8.08 15.32
C LYS A 168 -9.93 -7.50 14.12
N TRP A 169 -9.14 -6.46 14.36
CA TRP A 169 -8.18 -5.93 13.42
C TRP A 169 -6.92 -5.54 14.17
N TYR A 170 -5.79 -6.07 13.73
CA TYR A 170 -4.55 -6.00 14.49
C TYR A 170 -3.36 -6.14 13.56
N SER A 171 -2.19 -5.78 14.09
CA SER A 171 -0.94 -5.90 13.37
C SER A 171 0.18 -6.43 14.26
N PHE A 172 1.21 -6.99 13.64
CA PHE A 172 2.47 -7.35 14.31
C PHE A 172 3.65 -7.24 13.36
N ASN A 173 4.86 -7.20 13.93
CA ASN A 173 6.11 -7.19 13.19
C ASN A 173 6.84 -8.51 13.36
N TYR A 174 7.48 -8.98 12.28
CA TYR A 174 8.41 -10.10 12.31
C TYR A 174 9.64 -9.74 11.45
N GLY A 175 10.80 -9.58 12.08
CA GLY A 175 11.98 -9.07 11.39
C GLY A 175 11.71 -7.69 10.79
N ASN A 176 11.94 -7.53 9.49
CA ASN A 176 11.67 -6.32 8.73
C ASN A 176 10.32 -6.34 7.97
N ALA A 177 9.37 -7.16 8.42
CA ALA A 177 8.04 -7.24 7.83
C ALA A 177 6.94 -6.88 8.82
N HIS A 178 5.88 -6.27 8.29
CA HIS A 178 4.69 -5.85 9.00
C HIS A 178 3.47 -6.60 8.46
N PHE A 179 2.67 -7.16 9.36
CA PHE A 179 1.52 -8.00 9.06
C PHE A 179 0.28 -7.37 9.66
N ILE A 180 -0.77 -7.23 8.85
CA ILE A 180 -2.02 -6.55 9.20
C ILE A 180 -3.18 -7.51 8.94
N PHE A 181 -4.10 -7.60 9.88
CA PHE A 181 -5.32 -8.39 9.79
C PHE A 181 -6.53 -7.46 9.88
N LEU A 182 -7.49 -7.63 8.96
CA LEU A 182 -8.74 -6.87 8.95
C LEU A 182 -9.94 -7.77 9.18
N GLN A 183 -10.98 -7.22 9.78
CA GLN A 183 -12.29 -7.82 9.90
C GLN A 183 -13.12 -7.47 8.65
N VAL A 184 -13.07 -8.36 7.66
CA VAL A 184 -13.89 -8.35 6.45
C VAL A 184 -14.38 -9.78 6.23
N LYS A 185 -15.62 -10.06 6.59
CA LYS A 185 -16.17 -11.43 6.65
C LYS A 185 -16.83 -11.87 5.35
N SER A 186 -17.37 -10.94 4.56
CA SER A 186 -18.15 -11.29 3.38
C SER A 186 -17.98 -10.28 2.25
N GLU A 187 -18.40 -10.66 1.04
CA GLU A 187 -18.41 -9.78 -0.14
C GLU A 187 -19.35 -8.57 -0.01
N LYS A 188 -20.17 -8.54 1.05
CA LYS A 188 -21.13 -7.48 1.35
C LYS A 188 -20.65 -6.49 2.40
N ASP A 189 -19.55 -6.82 3.09
CA ASP A 189 -19.02 -5.97 4.15
C ASP A 189 -18.48 -4.67 3.55
N THR A 190 -18.61 -3.58 4.29
CA THR A 190 -18.04 -2.28 3.94
C THR A 190 -17.21 -1.75 5.10
N ILE A 191 -16.17 -0.96 4.80
CA ILE A 191 -15.34 -0.27 5.78
C ILE A 191 -15.37 1.21 5.41
N PRO A 192 -16.33 2.00 5.93
CA PRO A 192 -16.41 3.43 5.64
C PRO A 192 -15.16 4.18 6.09
N ILE A 193 -14.81 5.27 5.38
CA ILE A 193 -13.61 6.08 5.61
C ILE A 193 -13.53 6.67 7.03
N ASP A 194 -14.68 6.90 7.66
CA ASP A 194 -14.81 7.45 9.00
C ASP A 194 -14.85 6.39 10.11
N SER A 195 -14.88 5.10 9.73
CA SER A 195 -14.96 3.97 10.66
C SER A 195 -13.69 3.83 11.50
N LYS A 196 -13.83 3.19 12.67
CA LYS A 196 -12.69 2.92 13.57
C LYS A 196 -11.62 2.05 12.91
N GLN A 197 -12.05 1.05 12.14
CA GLN A 197 -11.14 0.13 11.46
C GLN A 197 -10.38 0.85 10.33
N TYR A 198 -11.05 1.70 9.53
CA TYR A 198 -10.39 2.48 8.49
C TYR A 198 -9.32 3.42 9.07
N LYS A 199 -9.68 4.24 10.06
CA LYS A 199 -8.76 5.21 10.68
C LYS A 199 -7.58 4.52 11.36
N TRP A 200 -7.84 3.37 11.98
CA TRP A 200 -6.77 2.55 12.55
C TRP A 200 -5.83 2.03 11.45
N LEU A 201 -6.38 1.46 10.39
CA LEU A 201 -5.62 0.91 9.26
C LEU A 201 -4.76 1.97 8.58
N GLU A 202 -5.33 3.14 8.27
CA GLU A 202 -4.57 4.24 7.65
C GLU A 202 -3.41 4.68 8.55
N ASN A 203 -3.63 4.75 9.87
CA ASN A 203 -2.57 5.11 10.80
C ASN A 203 -1.48 4.03 10.91
N ASP A 204 -1.86 2.76 11.00
CA ASP A 204 -0.94 1.61 11.10
C ASP A 204 -0.10 1.46 9.81
N LEU A 205 -0.72 1.65 8.65
CA LEU A 205 -0.02 1.69 7.36
C LEU A 205 0.92 2.90 7.23
N ARG A 206 0.49 4.09 7.65
CA ARG A 206 1.34 5.28 7.66
C ARG A 206 2.55 5.10 8.57
N GLU A 207 2.35 4.59 9.79
CA GLU A 207 3.44 4.34 10.73
C GLU A 207 4.42 3.29 10.21
N SER A 208 3.93 2.20 9.62
CA SER A 208 4.80 1.17 9.03
C SER A 208 5.50 1.62 7.74
N ASP A 209 4.95 2.60 7.01
CA ASP A 209 5.60 3.19 5.83
C ASP A 209 6.67 4.23 6.17
N GLU A 210 6.48 4.96 7.28
CA GLU A 210 7.47 5.90 7.81
C GLU A 210 8.64 5.20 8.53
N ASP A 211 8.48 3.92 8.88
CA ASP A 211 9.44 3.14 9.65
C ASP A 211 10.57 2.53 8.80
N PRO A 212 11.84 2.96 8.97
CA PRO A 212 12.95 2.46 8.18
C PRO A 212 13.29 0.97 8.45
N ASP A 213 12.80 0.40 9.55
CA ASP A 213 13.00 -1.02 9.88
C ASP A 213 12.01 -1.94 9.16
N ILE A 214 10.95 -1.37 8.56
CA ILE A 214 9.91 -2.13 7.87
C ILE A 214 10.10 -2.01 6.36
N LYS A 215 10.26 -3.15 5.71
CA LYS A 215 10.44 -3.28 4.27
C LYS A 215 9.26 -3.95 3.60
N TRP A 216 8.71 -4.98 4.23
CA TRP A 216 7.66 -5.82 3.64
C TRP A 216 6.35 -5.62 4.37
N LYS A 217 5.25 -5.48 3.64
CA LYS A 217 3.91 -5.28 4.23
C LYS A 217 2.91 -6.26 3.65
N PHE A 218 2.23 -6.96 4.54
CA PHE A 218 1.23 -7.98 4.21
C PHE A 218 -0.09 -7.65 4.88
N ILE A 219 -1.17 -7.84 4.13
CA ILE A 219 -2.52 -7.69 4.67
C ILE A 219 -3.29 -9.01 4.50
N THR A 220 -4.06 -9.40 5.49
CA THR A 220 -4.92 -10.58 5.45
C THR A 220 -6.33 -10.24 5.90
N PHE A 221 -7.32 -10.64 5.11
CA PHE A 221 -8.75 -10.55 5.45
C PHE A 221 -9.53 -11.55 4.62
N HIS A 222 -10.76 -11.90 5.01
CA HIS A 222 -11.41 -13.07 4.42
C HIS A 222 -11.94 -12.86 3.00
N ALA A 223 -12.92 -11.97 2.81
CA ALA A 223 -13.58 -11.82 1.51
C ALA A 223 -12.76 -10.95 0.52
N PRO A 224 -12.40 -11.45 -0.66
CA PRO A 224 -11.45 -10.79 -1.56
C PRO A 224 -12.01 -9.55 -2.25
N VAL A 225 -11.14 -8.56 -2.46
CA VAL A 225 -11.40 -7.41 -3.34
C VAL A 225 -11.09 -7.71 -4.81
N TYR A 226 -10.32 -8.75 -5.11
CA TYR A 226 -9.99 -9.22 -6.46
C TYR A 226 -10.06 -10.76 -6.52
N CYS A 227 -11.24 -11.30 -6.78
CA CYS A 227 -11.47 -12.71 -7.17
C CYS A 227 -12.97 -12.89 -7.41
N ASP A 228 -13.37 -13.30 -8.62
CA ASP A 228 -14.75 -13.62 -8.94
C ASP A 228 -14.92 -15.14 -9.04
N SER A 229 -15.97 -15.67 -8.39
CA SER A 229 -16.34 -17.09 -8.46
C SER A 229 -17.82 -17.25 -8.07
N VAL A 230 -18.13 -18.16 -7.13
CA VAL A 230 -19.45 -18.28 -6.49
C VAL A 230 -19.78 -17.00 -5.73
N HIS A 231 -18.78 -16.37 -5.12
CA HIS A 231 -18.89 -15.04 -4.54
C HIS A 231 -18.21 -14.01 -5.46
N PRO A 232 -18.86 -12.85 -5.72
CA PRO A 232 -18.24 -11.77 -6.48
C PRO A 232 -17.15 -11.08 -5.66
N SER A 233 -16.21 -10.42 -6.34
CA SER A 233 -15.28 -9.48 -5.72
C SER A 233 -16.03 -8.38 -4.97
N ASN A 234 -15.51 -7.99 -3.80
CA ASN A 234 -16.04 -6.83 -3.07
C ASN A 234 -15.53 -5.52 -3.69
N THR A 235 -16.28 -4.96 -4.65
CA THR A 235 -15.90 -3.72 -5.35
C THR A 235 -15.95 -2.48 -4.45
N SER A 236 -16.84 -2.45 -3.46
CA SER A 236 -16.94 -1.32 -2.52
C SER A 236 -15.70 -1.23 -1.62
N LEU A 237 -15.23 -2.36 -1.10
CA LEU A 237 -13.97 -2.41 -0.37
C LEU A 237 -12.77 -2.21 -1.28
N ARG A 238 -12.83 -2.65 -2.55
CA ARG A 238 -11.78 -2.34 -3.52
C ARG A 238 -11.57 -0.85 -3.65
N GLU A 239 -12.64 -0.07 -3.80
CA GLU A 239 -12.61 1.40 -3.91
C GLU A 239 -12.14 2.08 -2.62
N THR A 240 -12.40 1.48 -1.46
CA THR A 240 -12.07 2.10 -0.17
C THR A 240 -10.69 1.71 0.35
N LEU A 241 -10.27 0.45 0.19
CA LEU A 241 -9.05 -0.08 0.81
C LEU A 241 -7.86 -0.13 -0.16
N SER A 242 -8.07 -0.45 -1.44
CA SER A 242 -6.94 -0.56 -2.40
C SER A 242 -6.15 0.75 -2.50
N PRO A 243 -6.77 1.95 -2.52
CA PRO A 243 -6.02 3.20 -2.52
C PRO A 243 -5.10 3.36 -1.30
N LEU A 244 -5.50 2.88 -0.12
CA LEU A 244 -4.63 2.86 1.06
C LEU A 244 -3.47 1.88 0.88
N PHE A 245 -3.75 0.69 0.39
CA PHE A 245 -2.74 -0.36 0.20
C PHE A 245 -1.66 0.11 -0.80
N GLU A 246 -2.09 0.77 -1.87
CA GLU A 246 -1.24 1.34 -2.91
C GLU A 246 -0.47 2.56 -2.39
N LYS A 247 -1.13 3.48 -1.66
CA LYS A 247 -0.51 4.68 -1.06
C LYS A 247 0.62 4.33 -0.09
N TYR A 248 0.44 3.26 0.67
CA TYR A 248 1.38 2.82 1.70
C TYR A 248 2.18 1.57 1.30
N HIS A 249 2.33 1.32 -0.01
CA HIS A 249 3.27 0.35 -0.57
C HIS A 249 3.13 -1.08 0.01
N VAL A 250 1.90 -1.58 0.12
CA VAL A 250 1.62 -2.97 0.49
C VAL A 250 2.11 -3.92 -0.60
N ASP A 251 2.76 -5.02 -0.21
CA ASP A 251 3.35 -5.97 -1.16
C ASP A 251 2.34 -7.01 -1.63
N MET A 252 1.69 -7.68 -0.66
CA MET A 252 0.73 -8.74 -0.93
C MET A 252 -0.46 -8.67 0.02
N VAL A 253 -1.62 -9.01 -0.53
CA VAL A 253 -2.88 -9.17 0.20
C VAL A 253 -3.32 -10.63 0.05
N PHE A 254 -3.68 -11.26 1.16
CA PHE A 254 -4.10 -12.66 1.22
C PHE A 254 -5.56 -12.77 1.67
N ASN A 255 -6.33 -13.57 0.93
CA ASN A 255 -7.77 -13.76 1.09
C ASN A 255 -8.17 -15.24 1.07
N GLY A 256 -9.42 -15.51 1.45
CA GLY A 256 -10.08 -16.82 1.35
C GLY A 256 -11.42 -16.70 0.61
N HIS A 257 -12.48 -17.32 1.17
CA HIS A 257 -13.90 -17.17 0.81
C HIS A 257 -14.30 -17.84 -0.52
N ASN A 258 -13.57 -17.52 -1.59
CA ASN A 258 -13.70 -18.22 -2.85
C ASN A 258 -12.77 -19.43 -2.83
N HIS A 259 -13.34 -20.63 -2.73
CA HIS A 259 -12.59 -21.87 -2.52
C HIS A 259 -11.84 -22.34 -3.79
N LEU A 260 -10.80 -21.61 -4.16
CA LEU A 260 -9.90 -21.86 -5.28
C LEU A 260 -8.57 -21.15 -5.02
N TYR A 261 -7.55 -21.46 -5.81
CA TYR A 261 -6.34 -20.66 -5.86
C TYR A 261 -6.45 -19.61 -6.96
N GLU A 262 -6.21 -18.35 -6.63
CA GLU A 262 -6.07 -17.28 -7.63
C GLU A 262 -4.97 -16.31 -7.21
N ARG A 263 -4.09 -15.96 -8.15
CA ARG A 263 -3.14 -14.87 -8.05
C ARG A 263 -3.49 -13.78 -9.06
N SER A 264 -3.58 -12.55 -8.57
CA SER A 264 -3.73 -11.40 -9.44
C SER A 264 -2.41 -11.02 -10.12
N LYS A 265 -2.53 -10.25 -11.20
CA LYS A 265 -1.48 -9.37 -11.71
C LYS A 265 -1.17 -8.30 -10.67
N LYS A 266 -0.08 -7.57 -10.82
CA LYS A 266 0.21 -6.44 -9.96
C LYS A 266 -0.70 -5.27 -10.34
N ILE A 267 -1.35 -4.64 -9.36
CA ILE A 267 -2.42 -3.66 -9.57
C ILE A 267 -2.14 -2.37 -8.79
N ASP A 268 -2.36 -1.23 -9.44
CA ASP A 268 -2.35 0.11 -8.83
C ASP A 268 -3.56 0.90 -9.39
N ASN A 269 -4.39 1.44 -8.51
CA ASN A 269 -5.61 2.16 -8.80
C ASN A 269 -6.53 1.45 -9.81
N ASN A 270 -6.81 0.16 -9.58
CA ASN A 270 -7.59 -0.70 -10.49
C ASN A 270 -7.00 -0.90 -11.90
N ILE A 271 -5.75 -0.51 -12.13
CA ILE A 271 -5.02 -0.67 -13.38
C ILE A 271 -3.97 -1.77 -13.21
N VAL A 272 -3.90 -2.68 -14.19
CA VAL A 272 -2.83 -3.66 -14.25
C VAL A 272 -1.56 -2.96 -14.71
N ILE A 273 -0.55 -2.95 -13.85
CA ILE A 273 0.73 -2.27 -14.10
C ILE A 273 1.83 -3.25 -14.52
N GLU A 274 1.73 -4.51 -14.10
CA GLU A 274 2.73 -5.54 -14.35
C GLU A 274 2.09 -6.93 -14.30
N ASP A 275 2.56 -7.82 -15.17
CA ASP A 275 2.14 -9.22 -15.27
C ASP A 275 3.39 -10.10 -15.41
N GLY A 276 3.31 -11.32 -14.92
CA GLY A 276 4.38 -12.31 -14.96
C GLY A 276 4.81 -12.82 -13.59
N PRO A 277 5.81 -13.73 -13.57
CA PRO A 277 6.26 -14.38 -12.35
C PRO A 277 7.27 -13.54 -11.55
N ILE A 278 7.76 -12.42 -12.10
CA ILE A 278 8.72 -11.54 -11.42
C ILE A 278 8.23 -10.10 -11.56
N TYR A 279 8.03 -9.45 -10.42
CA TYR A 279 7.57 -8.07 -10.32
C TYR A 279 8.71 -7.14 -9.89
N LYS A 280 8.84 -6.01 -10.58
CA LYS A 280 9.85 -4.98 -10.32
C LYS A 280 9.41 -4.01 -9.23
N SER A 281 10.35 -3.50 -8.44
CA SER A 281 10.04 -2.59 -7.32
C SER A 281 9.88 -1.13 -7.65
N ASN A 282 10.34 -0.68 -8.80
CA ASN A 282 10.15 0.70 -9.23
C ASN A 282 8.72 0.97 -9.73
N VAL A 283 7.86 -0.04 -9.77
CA VAL A 283 6.45 0.07 -10.12
C VAL A 283 5.62 -0.15 -8.85
N ASN A 284 4.93 0.88 -8.38
CA ASN A 284 4.06 0.80 -7.20
C ASN A 284 2.83 -0.05 -7.52
N GLY A 285 2.41 -0.95 -6.63
CA GLY A 285 1.17 -1.74 -6.76
C GLY A 285 1.21 -3.04 -5.98
N VAL A 286 0.04 -3.67 -5.86
CA VAL A 286 -0.23 -4.77 -4.92
C VAL A 286 -0.55 -6.05 -5.67
N VAL A 287 -0.11 -7.20 -5.13
CA VAL A 287 -0.51 -8.54 -5.61
C VAL A 287 -1.50 -9.15 -4.63
N TYR A 288 -2.62 -9.67 -5.14
CA TYR A 288 -3.67 -10.30 -4.35
C TYR A 288 -3.64 -11.82 -4.58
N ILE A 289 -3.77 -12.58 -3.49
CA ILE A 289 -3.84 -14.03 -3.51
C ILE A 289 -5.11 -14.48 -2.80
N THR A 290 -5.91 -15.29 -3.46
CA THR A 290 -7.03 -16.04 -2.86
C THR A 290 -6.60 -17.47 -2.65
N ASN A 291 -6.76 -17.97 -1.43
CA ASN A 291 -6.30 -19.27 -0.99
C ASN A 291 -7.48 -20.18 -0.60
N CYS A 292 -7.24 -21.50 -0.61
CA CYS A 292 -8.20 -22.48 -0.07
C CYS A 292 -7.47 -23.75 0.37
N LEU A 293 -7.52 -24.07 1.66
CA LEU A 293 -6.81 -25.21 2.25
C LEU A 293 -7.56 -26.52 2.00
N SER A 294 -8.85 -26.58 2.33
CA SER A 294 -9.59 -27.85 2.27
C SER A 294 -11.11 -27.74 2.17
N ALA A 295 -11.67 -26.53 2.13
CA ALA A 295 -13.08 -26.32 1.89
C ALA A 295 -13.52 -26.79 0.48
N PRO A 296 -14.82 -27.14 0.29
CA PRO A 296 -15.31 -27.62 -1.01
C PRO A 296 -15.07 -26.63 -2.16
N LEU A 297 -14.36 -27.06 -3.21
CA LEU A 297 -13.84 -26.17 -4.24
C LEU A 297 -14.92 -25.52 -5.13
N HIS A 298 -14.76 -24.23 -5.40
CA HIS A 298 -15.58 -23.44 -6.30
C HIS A 298 -15.07 -23.48 -7.74
N ASN A 299 -15.89 -23.02 -8.70
CA ASN A 299 -15.46 -22.89 -10.09
C ASN A 299 -14.68 -21.60 -10.30
N ILE A 300 -13.71 -21.62 -11.19
CA ILE A 300 -12.88 -20.43 -11.49
C ILE A 300 -13.63 -19.50 -12.44
N SER A 301 -13.62 -18.20 -12.16
CA SER A 301 -14.09 -17.16 -13.09
C SER A 301 -13.02 -16.06 -13.25
N PRO A 302 -11.97 -16.28 -14.07
CA PRO A 302 -10.89 -15.32 -14.22
C PRO A 302 -11.37 -13.96 -14.75
N THR A 303 -10.73 -12.90 -14.28
CA THR A 303 -10.99 -11.52 -14.69
C THR A 303 -9.77 -10.94 -15.42
N LYS A 304 -9.85 -9.68 -15.88
CA LYS A 304 -8.69 -8.96 -16.43
C LYS A 304 -7.53 -8.82 -15.42
N TYR A 305 -7.80 -8.98 -14.13
CA TYR A 305 -6.84 -8.89 -13.05
C TYR A 305 -6.16 -10.21 -12.76
N THR A 306 -6.68 -11.35 -13.25
CA THR A 306 -6.14 -12.67 -12.95
C THR A 306 -4.83 -12.90 -13.71
N ALA A 307 -3.76 -13.24 -12.99
CA ALA A 307 -2.50 -13.71 -13.58
C ALA A 307 -2.51 -15.24 -13.71
N PHE A 308 -2.97 -15.93 -12.67
CA PHE A 308 -3.10 -17.39 -12.65
C PHE A 308 -4.24 -17.79 -11.72
N ALA A 309 -4.97 -18.84 -12.07
CA ALA A 309 -5.98 -19.41 -11.17
C ALA A 309 -6.13 -20.92 -11.39
N MET A 310 -6.39 -21.65 -10.32
CA MET A 310 -6.62 -23.09 -10.35
C MET A 310 -7.65 -23.53 -9.32
N LYS A 311 -8.51 -24.47 -9.71
CA LYS A 311 -9.45 -25.15 -8.83
C LYS A 311 -8.71 -26.26 -8.09
N CYS A 312 -8.15 -25.94 -6.94
CA CYS A 312 -7.37 -26.87 -6.13
C CYS A 312 -7.38 -26.50 -4.66
N HIS A 313 -7.03 -27.48 -3.82
CA HIS A 313 -6.62 -27.26 -2.45
C HIS A 313 -5.12 -26.92 -2.43
N GLU A 314 -4.74 -25.88 -1.71
CA GLU A 314 -3.35 -25.44 -1.66
C GLU A 314 -2.96 -24.79 -0.33
N TYR A 315 -1.66 -24.62 -0.16
CA TYR A 315 -1.07 -23.73 0.84
C TYR A 315 0.08 -22.95 0.20
N GLY A 316 0.20 -21.67 0.56
CA GLY A 316 1.29 -20.81 0.15
C GLY A 316 2.44 -20.80 1.14
N ILE A 317 3.66 -20.66 0.61
CA ILE A 317 4.84 -20.29 1.41
C ILE A 317 5.36 -18.96 0.85
N VAL A 318 5.53 -17.99 1.74
CA VAL A 318 6.24 -16.74 1.44
C VAL A 318 7.63 -16.82 2.04
N GLU A 319 8.65 -16.65 1.21
CA GLU A 319 10.05 -16.61 1.59
C GLU A 319 10.60 -15.20 1.43
N ILE A 320 11.10 -14.64 2.52
CA ILE A 320 11.80 -13.35 2.54
C ILE A 320 13.30 -13.63 2.49
N ASP A 321 13.91 -13.30 1.36
CA ASP A 321 15.36 -13.23 1.22
C ASP A 321 15.81 -11.77 1.29
N ASN A 322 16.19 -11.37 2.50
CA ASN A 322 16.64 -10.03 2.79
C ASN A 322 18.00 -9.72 2.17
N SER A 323 18.82 -10.73 1.89
CA SER A 323 20.13 -10.57 1.24
C SER A 323 19.97 -10.10 -0.21
N ASN A 324 19.00 -10.69 -0.93
CA ASN A 324 18.69 -10.33 -2.31
C ASN A 324 17.55 -9.32 -2.44
N SER A 325 16.98 -8.89 -1.31
CA SER A 325 15.82 -8.00 -1.26
C SER A 325 14.63 -8.53 -2.06
N THR A 326 14.43 -9.84 -1.99
CA THR A 326 13.37 -10.54 -2.70
C THR A 326 12.38 -11.14 -1.72
N LEU A 327 11.11 -11.03 -2.07
CA LEU A 327 10.05 -11.87 -1.57
C LEU A 327 9.68 -12.88 -2.66
N THR A 328 9.52 -14.14 -2.31
CA THR A 328 9.00 -15.18 -3.20
C THR A 328 7.76 -15.80 -2.57
N PHE A 329 6.64 -15.79 -3.29
CA PHE A 329 5.46 -16.58 -2.95
C PHE A 329 5.45 -17.84 -3.82
N SER A 330 5.20 -19.00 -3.21
CA SER A 330 5.00 -20.28 -3.91
C SER A 330 3.75 -20.97 -3.38
N ALA A 331 2.81 -21.31 -4.27
CA ALA A 331 1.64 -22.10 -3.92
C ALA A 331 1.94 -23.59 -4.15
N TYR A 332 1.53 -24.43 -3.20
CA TYR A 332 1.71 -25.87 -3.22
C TYR A 332 0.35 -26.55 -3.11
N ASN A 333 0.07 -27.53 -3.97
CA ASN A 333 -1.15 -28.33 -3.81
C ASN A 333 -1.04 -29.34 -2.64
N GLU A 334 -2.13 -30.08 -2.39
CA GLU A 334 -2.22 -31.17 -1.40
C GLU A 334 -1.11 -32.25 -1.52
N ASN A 335 -0.53 -32.43 -2.71
CA ASN A 335 0.56 -33.37 -2.96
C ASN A 335 1.95 -32.77 -2.67
N GLY A 336 2.03 -31.50 -2.26
CA GLY A 336 3.28 -30.79 -2.02
C GLY A 336 4.01 -30.37 -3.30
N VAL A 337 3.30 -30.30 -4.43
CA VAL A 337 3.84 -29.87 -5.72
C VAL A 337 3.56 -28.39 -5.91
N ILE A 338 4.58 -27.62 -6.32
CA ILE A 338 4.41 -26.21 -6.68
C ILE A 338 3.48 -26.09 -7.89
N ILE A 339 2.45 -25.27 -7.76
CA ILE A 339 1.45 -25.04 -8.82
C ILE A 339 1.57 -23.65 -9.44
N ASP A 340 2.08 -22.69 -8.68
CA ASP A 340 2.34 -21.33 -9.13
C ASP A 340 3.37 -20.66 -8.21
N SER A 341 4.06 -19.66 -8.73
CA SER A 341 5.02 -18.87 -7.97
C SER A 341 5.17 -17.47 -8.56
N CYS A 342 5.39 -16.49 -7.69
CA CYS A 342 5.81 -15.16 -8.10
C CYS A 342 6.86 -14.57 -7.14
N THR A 343 7.67 -13.66 -7.66
CA THR A 343 8.73 -12.98 -6.90
C THR A 343 8.54 -11.47 -6.99
N ILE A 344 8.57 -10.78 -5.84
CA ILE A 344 8.72 -9.32 -5.78
C ILE A 344 10.17 -9.03 -5.44
N LYS A 345 10.89 -8.37 -6.36
CA LYS A 345 12.25 -7.91 -6.10
C LYS A 345 12.23 -6.43 -5.76
N LYS A 346 12.42 -6.11 -4.47
CA LYS A 346 12.78 -4.76 -4.03
C LYS A 346 14.24 -4.53 -4.37
N THR A 347 14.54 -3.55 -5.21
CA THR A 347 15.88 -2.97 -5.17
C THR A 347 16.12 -2.53 -3.74
N GLY A 348 17.15 -3.08 -3.09
CA GLY A 348 17.45 -2.73 -1.72
C GLY A 348 17.59 -1.21 -1.56
N ILE A 349 17.62 -0.76 -0.31
CA ILE A 349 18.25 0.52 0.03
C ILE A 349 19.75 0.34 -0.33
N SER A 350 20.05 0.46 -1.61
CA SER A 350 21.34 0.23 -2.25
C SER A 350 21.39 1.22 -3.40
N SER A 351 22.11 2.30 -3.17
CA SER A 351 22.24 3.55 -3.92
C SER A 351 22.80 3.47 -5.35
N ASP A 352 22.80 2.32 -6.03
CA ASP A 352 23.69 2.13 -7.20
C ASP A 352 23.10 1.64 -8.50
N ILE A 353 21.78 1.45 -8.62
CA ILE A 353 21.16 1.35 -9.96
C ILE A 353 20.13 2.47 -10.10
N PHE A 354 20.59 3.59 -10.63
CA PHE A 354 19.71 4.67 -11.11
C PHE A 354 19.46 4.42 -12.59
N GLU A 355 18.27 3.94 -12.95
CA GLU A 355 17.92 3.75 -14.36
C GLU A 355 17.56 5.09 -14.99
N THR A 356 18.14 5.44 -16.14
CA THR A 356 17.74 6.67 -16.83
C THR A 356 16.27 6.57 -17.22
N PHE A 357 15.49 7.60 -16.92
CA PHE A 357 14.07 7.67 -17.26
C PHE A 357 13.70 9.01 -17.86
N SER A 358 12.52 9.09 -18.46
CA SER A 358 11.97 10.34 -18.97
C SER A 358 10.57 10.59 -18.45
N PHE A 359 10.15 11.84 -18.30
CA PHE A 359 8.78 12.17 -17.93
C PHE A 359 8.33 13.45 -18.65
N ILE A 360 7.01 13.67 -18.72
CA ILE A 360 6.45 14.84 -19.43
C ILE A 360 5.90 15.85 -18.42
N GLN A 361 6.20 17.13 -18.66
CA GLN A 361 5.48 18.29 -18.14
C GLN A 361 4.59 18.82 -19.26
N ALA A 362 3.27 18.82 -19.03
CA ALA A 362 2.32 19.61 -19.79
C ALA A 362 1.60 20.57 -18.82
N GLY A 363 1.00 21.63 -19.33
CA GLY A 363 0.33 22.64 -18.53
C GLY A 363 -0.70 23.36 -19.38
N ASP A 364 -1.60 24.07 -18.73
CA ASP A 364 -2.58 24.95 -19.38
C ASP A 364 -3.30 24.29 -20.57
N PRO A 365 -3.80 23.03 -20.43
CA PRO A 365 -4.70 22.48 -21.44
C PRO A 365 -6.02 23.23 -21.50
N GLN A 366 -6.40 23.86 -20.38
CA GLN A 366 -7.40 24.90 -20.18
C GLN A 366 -8.57 24.83 -21.15
N PHE A 367 -9.28 23.70 -21.09
CA PHE A 367 -10.37 23.41 -22.02
C PHE A 367 -11.42 24.52 -21.97
N GLY A 368 -11.81 25.03 -23.14
CA GLY A 368 -12.68 26.18 -23.30
C GLY A 368 -11.99 27.54 -23.44
N PHE A 369 -10.64 27.60 -23.39
CA PHE A 369 -9.90 28.85 -23.56
C PHE A 369 -9.34 29.07 -24.98
N ALA A 370 -9.19 28.01 -25.78
CA ALA A 370 -8.55 28.10 -27.09
C ALA A 370 -9.29 29.07 -28.03
N PRO A 371 -8.57 29.79 -28.90
CA PRO A 371 -9.19 30.66 -29.91
C PRO A 371 -9.97 29.86 -30.97
N ASP A 372 -9.72 28.56 -31.07
CA ASP A 372 -10.31 27.61 -32.00
C ASP A 372 -11.01 26.46 -31.24
N PRO A 373 -12.28 26.65 -30.86
CA PRO A 373 -12.98 25.75 -29.94
C PRO A 373 -12.96 24.28 -30.36
N GLY A 374 -12.54 23.41 -29.44
CA GLY A 374 -12.49 21.95 -29.62
C GLY A 374 -11.11 21.44 -30.05
N ASN A 375 -10.22 22.30 -30.56
CA ASN A 375 -8.86 21.90 -30.89
C ASN A 375 -7.97 21.70 -29.65
N GLU A 376 -8.31 22.29 -28.49
CA GLU A 376 -7.66 21.96 -27.22
C GLU A 376 -7.72 20.46 -26.90
N LYS A 377 -8.86 19.82 -27.18
CA LYS A 377 -9.09 18.39 -26.94
C LYS A 377 -8.21 17.55 -27.83
N LEU A 378 -8.12 17.92 -29.11
CA LEU A 378 -7.24 17.26 -30.07
C LEU A 378 -5.77 17.40 -29.67
N ARG A 379 -5.31 18.62 -29.38
CA ARG A 379 -3.93 18.89 -28.96
C ARG A 379 -3.58 18.12 -27.68
N PHE A 380 -4.44 18.15 -26.67
CA PHE A 380 -4.16 17.42 -25.43
C PHE A 380 -4.21 15.90 -25.63
N SER A 381 -5.07 15.39 -26.53
CA SER A 381 -5.05 13.98 -26.94
C SER A 381 -3.74 13.59 -27.63
N LEU A 382 -3.13 14.49 -28.40
CA LEU A 382 -1.79 14.27 -28.97
C LEU A 382 -0.71 14.18 -27.88
N VAL A 383 -0.82 14.94 -26.80
CA VAL A 383 0.07 14.79 -25.63
C VAL A 383 -0.05 13.39 -25.03
N ALA A 384 -1.28 12.88 -24.86
CA ALA A 384 -1.52 11.52 -24.37
C ALA A 384 -0.92 10.46 -25.31
N GLN A 385 -1.15 10.58 -26.62
CA GLN A 385 -0.57 9.68 -27.61
C GLN A 385 0.97 9.71 -27.59
N HIS A 386 1.56 10.89 -27.48
CA HIS A 386 3.01 11.03 -27.37
C HIS A 386 3.55 10.44 -26.07
N ALA A 387 2.89 10.63 -24.93
CA ALA A 387 3.27 10.02 -23.66
C ALA A 387 3.25 8.48 -23.75
N ASN A 388 2.17 7.93 -24.30
CA ASN A 388 2.01 6.49 -24.54
C ASN A 388 3.09 5.94 -25.48
N LYS A 389 3.37 6.63 -26.58
CA LYS A 389 4.37 6.22 -27.56
C LYS A 389 5.80 6.25 -26.99
N ASN A 390 6.11 7.24 -26.16
CA ASN A 390 7.42 7.35 -25.50
C ASN A 390 7.54 6.45 -24.26
N ASN A 391 6.45 5.77 -23.86
CA ASN A 391 6.40 4.89 -22.69
C ASN A 391 6.96 5.57 -21.43
N VAL A 392 6.59 6.83 -21.20
CA VAL A 392 7.03 7.55 -20.00
C VAL A 392 6.32 6.99 -18.76
N PRO A 393 7.00 6.82 -17.61
CA PRO A 393 6.42 6.32 -16.38
C PRO A 393 5.30 7.19 -15.80
N PHE A 394 5.29 8.50 -16.07
CA PHE A 394 4.23 9.41 -15.62
C PHE A 394 4.25 10.73 -16.40
N VAL A 395 3.15 11.47 -16.27
CA VAL A 395 2.97 12.83 -16.81
C VAL A 395 2.58 13.78 -15.69
N LEU A 396 3.17 14.98 -15.66
CA LEU A 396 2.82 16.08 -14.76
C LEU A 396 1.98 17.11 -15.52
N ILE A 397 0.80 17.46 -15.00
CA ILE A 397 -0.03 18.57 -15.51
C ILE A 397 0.00 19.71 -14.49
N VAL A 398 0.61 20.83 -14.88
CA VAL A 398 0.93 21.95 -13.97
C VAL A 398 -0.16 23.01 -13.86
N GLY A 399 -1.41 22.57 -13.74
CA GLY A 399 -2.58 23.44 -13.53
C GLY A 399 -3.28 23.92 -14.80
N ASP A 400 -4.38 24.64 -14.58
CA ASP A 400 -5.33 25.14 -15.56
C ASP A 400 -5.85 24.02 -16.46
N LEU A 401 -6.51 23.05 -15.83
CA LEU A 401 -7.10 21.88 -16.50
C LEU A 401 -8.25 22.29 -17.44
N VAL A 402 -9.09 23.20 -16.94
CA VAL A 402 -10.27 23.76 -17.65
C VAL A 402 -10.31 25.27 -17.50
N HIS A 403 -11.04 25.96 -18.36
CA HIS A 403 -11.18 27.42 -18.27
C HIS A 403 -12.21 27.86 -17.22
N ASP A 404 -13.31 27.12 -17.09
CA ASP A 404 -14.35 27.30 -16.09
C ASP A 404 -14.68 25.94 -15.44
N PRO A 405 -14.36 25.76 -14.14
CA PRO A 405 -14.51 24.48 -13.45
C PRO A 405 -15.99 24.16 -13.15
N THR A 406 -16.90 25.13 -13.36
CA THR A 406 -18.35 24.93 -13.26
C THR A 406 -18.97 24.49 -14.60
N ASN A 407 -18.23 24.62 -15.70
CA ASN A 407 -18.67 24.18 -17.01
C ASN A 407 -18.45 22.67 -17.19
N ARG A 408 -19.54 21.91 -17.07
CA ARG A 408 -19.52 20.45 -17.19
C ARG A 408 -18.97 19.93 -18.53
N SER A 409 -19.13 20.66 -19.63
CA SER A 409 -18.61 20.21 -20.93
C SER A 409 -17.08 20.21 -20.95
N GLN A 410 -16.47 21.31 -20.51
CA GLN A 410 -15.01 21.45 -20.45
C GLN A 410 -14.40 20.39 -19.53
N VAL A 411 -15.02 20.19 -18.37
CA VAL A 411 -14.61 19.18 -17.38
C VAL A 411 -14.73 17.76 -17.94
N ASN A 412 -15.84 17.43 -18.62
CA ASN A 412 -16.02 16.11 -19.23
C ASN A 412 -15.02 15.85 -20.37
N ASP A 413 -14.74 16.87 -21.19
CA ASP A 413 -13.77 16.76 -22.28
C ASP A 413 -12.35 16.53 -21.75
N PHE A 414 -11.96 17.24 -20.69
CA PHE A 414 -10.69 17.00 -20.00
C PHE A 414 -10.62 15.58 -19.43
N ASP A 415 -11.66 15.12 -18.71
CA ASP A 415 -11.73 13.77 -18.14
C ASP A 415 -11.63 12.67 -19.22
N GLU A 416 -12.22 12.91 -20.40
CA GLU A 416 -12.17 11.97 -21.50
C GLU A 416 -10.76 11.82 -22.06
N VAL A 417 -10.03 12.94 -22.20
CA VAL A 417 -8.63 12.89 -22.64
C VAL A 417 -7.73 12.30 -21.56
N LEU A 418 -8.01 12.57 -20.28
CA LEU A 418 -7.25 12.00 -19.16
C LEU A 418 -7.24 10.46 -19.18
N LYS A 419 -8.34 9.84 -19.62
CA LYS A 419 -8.45 8.37 -19.78
C LYS A 419 -7.61 7.80 -20.92
N GLN A 420 -7.06 8.63 -21.80
CA GLN A 420 -6.24 8.18 -22.92
C GLN A 420 -4.78 7.90 -22.53
N PHE A 421 -4.34 8.35 -21.35
CA PHE A 421 -2.99 8.07 -20.85
C PHE A 421 -2.90 6.64 -20.30
N ASN A 422 -1.90 5.88 -20.70
CA ASN A 422 -1.63 4.52 -20.22
C ASN A 422 -0.82 4.48 -18.92
N MET A 423 -0.43 5.65 -18.40
CA MET A 423 0.40 5.83 -17.21
C MET A 423 -0.26 6.83 -16.25
N PRO A 424 0.18 6.86 -14.97
CA PRO A 424 -0.29 7.86 -14.02
C PRO A 424 -0.08 9.29 -14.51
N VAL A 425 -1.14 10.10 -14.38
CA VAL A 425 -1.09 11.55 -14.60
C VAL A 425 -1.22 12.25 -13.25
N ARG A 426 -0.23 13.09 -12.94
CA ARG A 426 -0.11 13.81 -11.67
C ARG A 426 -0.54 15.26 -11.88
N LEU A 427 -1.61 15.65 -11.21
CA LEU A 427 -2.26 16.95 -11.38
C LEU A 427 -1.93 17.85 -10.19
N ILE A 428 -1.82 19.16 -10.44
CA ILE A 428 -1.99 20.22 -9.45
C ILE A 428 -2.98 21.25 -10.01
N PRO A 429 -3.71 21.98 -9.17
CA PRO A 429 -4.67 22.98 -9.65
C PRO A 429 -3.99 24.27 -10.10
N GLY A 430 -4.59 24.93 -11.11
CA GLY A 430 -4.31 26.30 -11.51
C GLY A 430 -5.43 27.28 -11.12
N ASN A 431 -5.28 28.53 -11.53
CA ASN A 431 -6.20 29.60 -11.12
C ASN A 431 -7.54 29.58 -11.83
N HIS A 432 -7.64 28.82 -12.91
CA HIS A 432 -8.92 28.50 -13.55
C HIS A 432 -9.57 27.24 -12.97
N ASP A 433 -8.84 26.41 -12.23
CA ASP A 433 -9.42 25.22 -11.60
C ASP A 433 -10.04 25.54 -10.24
N ILE A 434 -9.39 26.43 -9.47
CA ILE A 434 -9.81 26.80 -8.12
C ILE A 434 -9.65 28.30 -7.88
N THR A 435 -10.72 28.92 -7.39
CA THR A 435 -10.77 30.34 -6.98
C THR A 435 -11.29 30.53 -5.56
N ASN A 436 -11.74 29.46 -4.91
CA ASN A 436 -12.30 29.47 -3.56
C ASN A 436 -12.28 28.08 -2.92
N ILE A 437 -12.51 28.03 -1.61
CA ILE A 437 -12.47 26.79 -0.81
C ILE A 437 -13.48 25.72 -1.28
N ARG A 438 -14.63 26.12 -1.85
CA ARG A 438 -15.62 25.15 -2.36
C ARG A 438 -15.06 24.41 -3.57
N GLN A 439 -14.46 25.14 -4.51
CA GLN A 439 -13.82 24.56 -5.68
C GLN A 439 -12.59 23.73 -5.29
N LEU A 440 -11.83 24.15 -4.28
CA LEU A 440 -10.74 23.35 -3.74
C LEU A 440 -11.23 21.98 -3.21
N THR A 441 -12.31 21.97 -2.43
CA THR A 441 -12.93 20.72 -1.98
C THR A 441 -13.43 19.87 -3.15
N GLN A 442 -14.02 20.48 -4.18
CA GLN A 442 -14.47 19.77 -5.38
C GLN A 442 -13.30 19.16 -6.17
N TYR A 443 -12.19 19.91 -6.30
CA TYR A 443 -10.96 19.42 -6.89
C TYR A 443 -10.44 18.21 -6.13
N ARG A 444 -10.31 18.30 -4.80
CA ARG A 444 -9.82 17.21 -3.96
C ARG A 444 -10.66 15.95 -4.06
N ASN A 445 -11.98 16.10 -4.00
CA ASN A 445 -12.90 14.97 -4.12
C ASN A 445 -12.83 14.27 -5.49
N LYS A 446 -12.44 15.00 -6.54
CA LYS A 446 -12.44 14.48 -7.90
C LYS A 446 -11.08 13.97 -8.37
N TYR A 447 -10.03 14.76 -8.14
CA TYR A 447 -8.69 14.51 -8.67
C TYR A 447 -7.67 14.09 -7.59
N GLY A 448 -8.06 14.11 -6.32
CA GLY A 448 -7.18 13.78 -5.19
C GLY A 448 -6.46 15.01 -4.62
N ASP A 449 -5.44 14.77 -3.81
CA ASP A 449 -4.72 15.81 -3.07
C ASP A 449 -4.20 16.95 -3.99
N ASP A 450 -4.31 18.19 -3.53
CA ASP A 450 -3.88 19.39 -4.25
C ASP A 450 -2.40 19.74 -4.03
N TYR A 451 -1.78 19.14 -3.02
CA TYR A 451 -0.34 19.13 -2.81
C TYR A 451 0.08 17.76 -2.28
N TYR A 452 1.19 17.22 -2.79
CA TYR A 452 1.66 15.87 -2.46
C TYR A 452 3.09 15.65 -2.92
N THR A 453 3.69 14.55 -2.47
CA THR A 453 5.00 14.10 -2.93
C THR A 453 4.91 12.66 -3.40
N PHE A 454 5.70 12.31 -4.40
CA PHE A 454 5.91 10.93 -4.79
C PHE A 454 7.37 10.71 -5.20
N THR A 455 7.85 9.48 -5.02
CA THR A 455 9.19 9.07 -5.41
C THR A 455 9.14 8.26 -6.70
N TYR A 456 10.05 8.53 -7.62
CA TYR A 456 10.34 7.64 -8.76
C TYR A 456 11.84 7.53 -8.97
N ASN A 457 12.37 6.29 -9.00
CA ASN A 457 13.77 5.98 -9.27
C ASN A 457 14.77 6.85 -8.48
N ASN A 458 14.59 6.92 -7.15
CA ASN A 458 15.38 7.74 -6.22
C ASN A 458 15.36 9.26 -6.48
N CYS A 459 14.36 9.76 -7.19
CA CYS A 459 14.03 11.17 -7.30
C CYS A 459 12.69 11.45 -6.61
N ASP A 460 12.58 12.59 -5.93
CA ASP A 460 11.31 13.02 -5.33
C ASP A 460 10.71 14.19 -6.11
N PHE A 461 9.39 14.13 -6.29
CA PHE A 461 8.60 15.10 -7.03
C PHE A 461 7.55 15.70 -6.11
N PHE A 462 7.52 17.02 -6.03
CA PHE A 462 6.66 17.77 -5.11
C PHE A 462 5.65 18.60 -5.90
N GLY A 463 4.38 18.21 -5.82
CA GLY A 463 3.27 19.03 -6.30
C GLY A 463 2.87 20.01 -5.21
N ILE A 464 2.86 21.29 -5.52
CA ILE A 464 2.46 22.34 -4.57
C ILE A 464 1.30 23.15 -5.13
N ASN A 465 0.25 23.32 -4.33
CA ASN A 465 -0.86 24.19 -4.68
C ASN A 465 -0.42 25.64 -4.51
N SER A 466 0.03 26.27 -5.59
CA SER A 466 0.43 27.67 -5.59
C SER A 466 -0.74 28.64 -5.49
N MET A 467 -1.98 28.17 -5.65
CA MET A 467 -3.16 29.01 -5.57
C MET A 467 -3.43 29.51 -4.16
N THR A 468 -3.08 28.70 -3.16
CA THR A 468 -3.19 29.07 -1.74
C THR A 468 -2.20 30.14 -1.32
N PHE A 469 -1.22 30.47 -2.17
CA PHE A 469 -0.29 31.57 -1.94
C PHE A 469 -0.86 32.91 -2.38
N LYS A 470 -1.89 32.93 -3.22
CA LYS A 470 -2.30 34.14 -3.95
C LYS A 470 -3.81 34.29 -4.11
N ASP A 471 -4.47 33.36 -4.80
CA ASP A 471 -5.85 33.58 -5.29
C ASP A 471 -6.92 32.78 -4.53
N VAL A 472 -6.53 31.86 -3.65
CA VAL A 472 -7.48 31.10 -2.82
C VAL A 472 -7.26 31.43 -1.35
N GLU A 473 -8.21 32.16 -0.77
CA GLU A 473 -8.27 32.36 0.67
C GLU A 473 -8.62 31.06 1.38
N ILE A 474 -7.73 30.63 2.27
CA ILE A 474 -7.87 29.42 3.10
C ILE A 474 -7.64 29.77 4.57
N SER A 475 -8.00 28.84 5.47
CA SER A 475 -7.72 29.03 6.88
C SER A 475 -6.21 29.07 7.15
N THR A 476 -5.79 29.80 8.19
CA THR A 476 -4.38 29.82 8.62
C THR A 476 -3.83 28.42 8.90
N ALA A 477 -4.66 27.53 9.44
CA ALA A 477 -4.27 26.15 9.71
C ALA A 477 -3.96 25.37 8.42
N GLU A 478 -4.80 25.52 7.39
CA GLU A 478 -4.60 24.87 6.09
C GLU A 478 -3.39 25.44 5.35
N PHE A 479 -3.21 26.76 5.40
CA PHE A 479 -2.04 27.44 4.84
C PHE A 479 -0.75 26.94 5.49
N ASN A 480 -0.72 26.85 6.81
CA ASN A 480 0.43 26.34 7.54
C ASN A 480 0.66 24.85 7.28
N SER A 481 -0.40 24.05 7.13
CA SER A 481 -0.29 22.60 6.87
C SER A 481 0.48 22.30 5.59
N GLN A 482 0.21 23.02 4.50
CA GLN A 482 0.97 22.86 3.25
C GLN A 482 2.45 23.24 3.45
N TRP A 483 2.74 24.33 4.16
CA TRP A 483 4.12 24.76 4.41
C TRP A 483 4.90 23.78 5.30
N ASP A 484 4.29 23.34 6.39
CA ASP A 484 4.90 22.39 7.34
C ASP A 484 5.14 21.05 6.65
N TRP A 485 4.19 20.61 5.83
CA TRP A 485 4.36 19.44 4.97
C TRP A 485 5.52 19.61 3.99
N PHE A 486 5.58 20.73 3.27
CA PHE A 486 6.58 20.95 2.23
C PHE A 486 7.99 20.96 2.82
N GLU A 487 8.20 21.70 3.91
CA GLU A 487 9.49 21.78 4.61
C GLU A 487 9.91 20.42 5.18
N LYS A 488 9.01 19.73 5.91
CA LYS A 488 9.31 18.40 6.48
C LYS A 488 9.62 17.38 5.39
N SER A 489 8.88 17.40 4.29
CA SER A 489 9.04 16.45 3.20
C SER A 489 10.34 16.69 2.42
N LEU A 490 10.71 17.95 2.16
CA LEU A 490 12.02 18.29 1.58
C LEU A 490 13.19 17.88 2.49
N ALA A 491 13.07 18.11 3.80
CA ALA A 491 14.07 17.67 4.78
C ALA A 491 14.25 16.15 4.74
N ASN A 492 13.16 15.40 4.66
CA ASN A 492 13.17 13.95 4.53
C ASN A 492 13.83 13.49 3.23
N SER A 493 13.53 14.11 2.08
CA SER A 493 14.19 13.79 0.80
C SER A 493 15.69 13.99 0.85
N LYS A 494 16.15 15.10 1.45
CA LYS A 494 17.58 15.36 1.64
C LYS A 494 18.23 14.33 2.56
N ALA A 495 17.59 14.01 3.69
CA ALA A 495 18.08 13.00 4.64
C ALA A 495 18.17 11.60 4.02
N LYS A 496 17.24 11.26 3.12
CA LYS A 496 17.22 9.99 2.37
C LYS A 496 18.25 9.94 1.22
N GLY A 497 18.99 11.01 0.96
CA GLY A 497 20.00 11.04 -0.11
C GLY A 497 19.40 10.91 -1.51
N ARG A 498 18.25 11.56 -1.75
CA ARG A 498 17.61 11.56 -3.08
C ARG A 498 18.53 12.17 -4.13
N THR A 499 18.52 11.56 -5.32
CA THR A 499 19.40 11.93 -6.43
C THR A 499 19.06 13.32 -6.96
N HIS A 500 17.78 13.52 -7.31
CA HIS A 500 17.24 14.79 -7.74
C HIS A 500 15.92 15.06 -7.03
N ILE A 501 15.68 16.33 -6.74
CA ILE A 501 14.43 16.80 -6.16
C ILE A 501 13.80 17.78 -7.14
N PHE A 502 12.54 17.53 -7.51
CA PHE A 502 11.75 18.29 -8.46
C PHE A 502 10.56 18.93 -7.74
N VAL A 503 10.21 20.15 -8.12
CA VAL A 503 8.95 20.79 -7.72
C VAL A 503 8.13 21.09 -8.97
N PHE A 504 6.81 20.93 -8.89
CA PHE A 504 5.88 21.38 -9.90
C PHE A 504 4.73 22.15 -9.26
N MET A 505 4.38 23.27 -9.86
CA MET A 505 3.42 24.25 -9.34
C MET A 505 2.80 25.01 -10.50
N HIS A 506 1.71 25.74 -10.29
CA HIS A 506 1.09 26.47 -11.39
C HIS A 506 1.80 27.80 -11.65
N TYR A 507 1.85 28.68 -10.64
CA TYR A 507 2.53 29.97 -10.73
C TYR A 507 4.05 29.84 -10.63
N PRO A 508 4.82 30.40 -11.58
CA PRO A 508 6.24 30.62 -11.39
C PRO A 508 6.56 31.39 -10.11
N PRO A 509 7.66 31.05 -9.40
CA PRO A 509 8.08 31.86 -8.26
C PRO A 509 8.48 33.27 -8.69
N PHE A 510 9.14 33.42 -9.84
CA PHE A 510 9.49 34.69 -10.49
C PHE A 510 9.67 34.47 -12.00
N LEU A 511 9.65 35.55 -12.78
CA LEU A 511 9.80 35.53 -14.25
C LEU A 511 11.20 35.96 -14.71
N ASN A 512 11.74 37.01 -14.10
CA ASN A 512 13.01 37.62 -14.52
C ASN A 512 14.02 37.66 -13.37
N ASN A 513 13.59 38.12 -12.21
CA ASN A 513 14.46 38.19 -11.03
C ASN A 513 13.68 37.97 -9.73
N GLU A 514 14.36 37.41 -8.72
CA GLU A 514 13.72 37.02 -7.46
C GLU A 514 13.09 38.19 -6.70
N ASN A 515 13.61 39.40 -6.89
CA ASN A 515 13.15 40.62 -6.22
C ASN A 515 12.18 41.45 -7.07
N GLU A 516 11.64 40.87 -8.16
CA GLU A 516 10.68 41.57 -9.00
C GLU A 516 9.38 41.86 -8.24
N SER A 517 8.66 42.90 -8.65
CA SER A 517 7.36 43.21 -8.06
C SER A 517 6.37 42.08 -8.27
N ASP A 518 5.43 41.95 -7.34
CA ASP A 518 4.33 41.02 -7.48
C ASP A 518 3.45 41.44 -8.66
N GLN A 519 3.16 40.47 -9.52
CA GLN A 519 2.42 40.64 -10.76
C GLN A 519 1.48 39.46 -10.96
N TYR A 520 0.63 39.53 -11.99
CA TYR A 520 -0.33 38.48 -12.27
C TYR A 520 0.32 37.09 -12.42
N PHE A 521 1.52 37.01 -13.00
CA PHE A 521 2.14 35.73 -13.36
C PHE A 521 3.02 35.07 -12.30
N ASN A 522 3.35 35.74 -11.19
CA ASN A 522 4.24 35.18 -10.17
C ASN A 522 3.56 35.07 -8.80
N ILE A 523 4.13 34.27 -7.90
CA ILE A 523 3.68 34.18 -6.51
C ILE A 523 4.12 35.42 -5.71
N PRO A 524 3.40 35.79 -4.64
CA PRO A 524 3.71 36.99 -3.86
C PRO A 524 5.07 36.92 -3.15
N PHE A 525 5.71 38.08 -2.96
CA PHE A 525 7.09 38.19 -2.48
C PHE A 525 7.39 37.47 -1.14
N PRO A 526 6.53 37.51 -0.10
CA PRO A 526 6.78 36.79 1.15
C PRO A 526 6.82 35.26 0.94
N GLN A 527 5.87 34.72 0.19
CA GLN A 527 5.78 33.30 -0.15
C GLN A 527 6.93 32.89 -1.07
N ARG A 528 7.29 33.74 -2.04
CA ARG A 528 8.45 33.56 -2.92
C ARG A 528 9.73 33.42 -2.11
N THR A 529 9.97 34.34 -1.18
CA THR A 529 11.20 34.34 -0.36
C THR A 529 11.30 33.05 0.47
N ARG A 530 10.21 32.64 1.12
CA ARG A 530 10.16 31.38 1.90
C ARG A 530 10.34 30.14 1.01
N PHE A 531 9.68 30.12 -0.14
CA PHE A 531 9.80 29.00 -1.08
C PHE A 531 11.23 28.84 -1.59
N LEU A 532 11.85 29.93 -2.03
CA LEU A 532 13.21 29.92 -2.58
C LEU A 532 14.27 29.59 -1.52
N SER A 533 14.06 29.95 -0.24
CA SER A 533 14.96 29.54 0.84
C SER A 533 14.94 28.02 1.05
N LEU A 534 13.75 27.40 1.05
CA LEU A 534 13.58 25.95 1.18
C LEU A 534 14.14 25.19 -0.03
N VAL A 535 13.86 25.68 -1.24
CA VAL A 535 14.39 25.14 -2.51
C VAL A 535 15.92 25.04 -2.45
N ARG A 536 16.59 26.11 -2.02
CA ARG A 536 18.05 26.14 -1.86
C ARG A 536 18.54 25.26 -0.72
N GLN A 537 17.91 25.36 0.45
CA GLN A 537 18.31 24.62 1.65
C GLN A 537 18.28 23.10 1.41
N TYR A 538 17.28 22.62 0.67
CA TYR A 538 17.06 21.20 0.46
C TYR A 538 17.54 20.68 -0.90
N GLY A 539 18.03 21.54 -1.78
CA GLY A 539 18.68 21.14 -3.03
C GLY A 539 17.71 20.72 -4.13
N VAL A 540 16.55 21.39 -4.23
CA VAL A 540 15.65 21.27 -5.38
C VAL A 540 16.39 21.71 -6.65
N ARG A 541 16.33 20.90 -7.71
CA ARG A 541 17.06 21.14 -8.96
C ARG A 541 16.22 21.78 -10.05
N VAL A 542 14.95 21.40 -10.12
CA VAL A 542 14.05 21.78 -11.22
C VAL A 542 12.69 22.16 -10.66
N ILE A 543 12.14 23.27 -11.16
CA ILE A 543 10.81 23.77 -10.85
C ILE A 543 10.03 23.86 -12.15
N MET A 544 8.85 23.24 -12.21
CA MET A 544 8.02 23.17 -13.42
C MET A 544 6.74 23.95 -13.22
N CYS A 545 6.47 24.89 -14.12
CA CYS A 545 5.36 25.84 -14.00
C CYS A 545 4.50 25.93 -15.27
N GLY A 546 3.24 26.30 -15.10
CA GLY A 546 2.31 26.66 -16.17
C GLY A 546 2.07 28.17 -16.19
N HIS A 547 0.81 28.58 -16.37
CA HIS A 547 0.25 29.92 -16.16
C HIS A 547 0.68 31.01 -17.15
N THR A 548 1.95 31.02 -17.56
CA THR A 548 2.48 32.08 -18.43
C THR A 548 2.08 31.92 -19.89
N HIS A 549 1.63 30.72 -20.29
CA HIS A 549 1.48 30.31 -21.68
C HIS A 549 2.71 30.61 -22.55
N THR A 550 3.89 30.57 -21.94
CA THR A 550 5.18 30.72 -22.63
C THR A 550 6.13 29.60 -22.25
N THR A 551 7.05 29.29 -23.16
CA THR A 551 8.09 28.28 -23.02
C THR A 551 9.40 28.96 -22.63
N GLN A 552 9.61 29.15 -21.33
CA GLN A 552 10.80 29.82 -20.79
C GLN A 552 11.66 28.88 -19.96
N ILE A 553 12.93 29.24 -19.86
CA ILE A 553 13.92 28.66 -18.95
C ILE A 553 14.45 29.82 -18.13
N ILE A 554 14.22 29.79 -16.82
CA ILE A 554 14.56 30.88 -15.90
C ILE A 554 15.52 30.32 -14.85
N GLU A 555 16.60 31.05 -14.57
CA GLU A 555 17.60 30.68 -13.57
C GLU A 555 17.78 31.80 -12.55
N PRO A 556 17.96 31.47 -11.25
CA PRO A 556 18.41 32.43 -10.26
C PRO A 556 19.86 32.84 -10.55
N ALA A 557 20.30 33.97 -9.98
CA ALA A 557 21.66 34.48 -10.18
C ALA A 557 22.76 33.49 -9.75
N ASP A 558 22.47 32.66 -8.74
CA ASP A 558 23.38 31.63 -8.22
C ASP A 558 23.33 30.29 -8.98
N LYS A 559 22.41 30.14 -9.95
CA LYS A 559 22.18 28.92 -10.74
C LYS A 559 21.93 27.67 -9.88
N SER A 560 21.37 27.83 -8.67
CA SER A 560 21.12 26.72 -7.75
C SER A 560 20.03 25.75 -8.22
N PHE A 561 19.08 26.23 -9.03
CA PHE A 561 17.98 25.46 -9.65
C PHE A 561 17.58 26.09 -10.99
N THR A 562 16.71 25.42 -11.76
CA THR A 562 16.15 25.96 -13.00
C THR A 562 14.62 25.89 -12.97
N ILE A 563 13.95 26.95 -13.41
CA ILE A 563 12.49 26.99 -13.60
C ILE A 563 12.18 26.80 -15.08
N TYR A 564 11.22 25.94 -15.38
CA TYR A 564 10.71 25.70 -16.73
C TYR A 564 9.22 26.02 -16.79
N THR A 565 8.86 27.03 -17.58
CA THR A 565 7.46 27.27 -17.95
C THR A 565 7.12 26.53 -19.23
N VAL A 566 5.84 26.23 -19.44
CA VAL A 566 5.34 25.58 -20.65
C VAL A 566 4.21 26.41 -21.25
N ALA A 567 4.18 26.57 -22.57
CA ALA A 567 3.13 27.35 -23.22
C ALA A 567 1.72 26.72 -23.10
N GLY A 568 1.68 25.40 -22.98
CA GLY A 568 0.46 24.62 -22.84
C GLY A 568 -0.21 24.28 -24.17
N THR A 569 -1.41 23.70 -24.09
CA THR A 569 -2.12 23.19 -25.28
C THR A 569 -3.36 23.99 -25.66
N ALA A 570 -3.85 24.88 -24.79
CA ALA A 570 -4.96 25.78 -25.11
C ALA A 570 -4.53 27.01 -25.92
N ARG A 571 -3.45 27.68 -25.49
CA ARG A 571 -2.89 28.89 -26.11
C ARG A 571 -1.37 28.89 -25.97
N ALA A 572 -0.68 29.53 -26.90
CA ALA A 572 0.73 29.85 -26.78
C ALA A 572 0.91 31.36 -27.01
N PHE A 573 1.56 32.04 -26.07
CA PHE A 573 1.85 33.47 -26.13
C PHE A 573 3.27 33.76 -26.61
N ASP A 574 4.00 32.72 -27.01
CA ASP A 574 5.30 32.83 -27.66
C ASP A 574 5.29 32.20 -29.06
N ASN A 575 6.41 32.32 -29.77
CA ASN A 575 6.56 31.77 -31.12
C ASN A 575 6.99 30.29 -31.13
N ASN A 576 6.93 29.59 -29.98
CA ASN A 576 7.34 28.18 -29.90
C ASN A 576 6.21 27.22 -30.24
N GLY A 577 4.96 27.69 -30.35
CA GLY A 577 3.80 26.89 -30.68
C GLY A 577 3.19 26.16 -29.47
N TYR A 578 2.24 25.27 -29.74
CA TYR A 578 1.61 24.42 -28.71
C TYR A 578 2.47 23.20 -28.44
N GLY A 579 2.50 22.73 -27.19
CA GLY A 579 3.36 21.60 -26.87
C GLY A 579 3.53 21.29 -25.41
N TYR A 580 4.45 20.38 -25.15
CA TYR A 580 4.83 19.94 -23.82
C TYR A 580 6.36 19.84 -23.71
N ARG A 581 6.85 19.69 -22.49
CA ARG A 581 8.28 19.46 -22.23
C ARG A 581 8.50 18.01 -21.80
N ILE A 582 9.46 17.34 -22.41
CA ILE A 582 9.94 16.03 -21.95
C ILE A 582 11.29 16.20 -21.26
N PHE A 583 11.40 15.66 -20.06
CA PHE A 583 12.62 15.62 -19.27
C PHE A 583 13.25 14.24 -19.40
N TYR A 584 14.58 14.19 -19.45
CA TYR A 584 15.39 12.97 -19.36
C TYR A 584 16.28 13.08 -18.13
N VAL A 585 16.14 12.13 -17.23
CA VAL A 585 16.76 12.14 -15.90
C VAL A 585 17.76 10.99 -15.82
N ASP A 586 19.02 11.34 -15.61
CA ASP A 586 20.14 10.46 -15.32
C ASP A 586 20.60 10.69 -13.87
N LYS A 587 21.37 9.76 -13.27
CA LYS A 587 21.93 9.91 -11.91
C LYS A 587 22.63 11.25 -11.71
N ASN A 588 23.34 11.73 -12.74
CA ASN A 588 24.20 12.91 -12.63
C ASN A 588 23.64 14.15 -13.33
N LYS A 589 22.59 14.00 -14.14
CA LYS A 589 22.14 15.06 -15.04
C LYS A 589 20.65 15.03 -15.30
N ILE A 590 20.06 16.21 -15.38
CA ILE A 590 18.72 16.41 -15.92
C ILE A 590 18.86 17.16 -17.25
N THR A 591 18.23 16.66 -18.30
CA THR A 591 18.10 17.36 -19.58
C THR A 591 16.64 17.42 -19.97
N GLN A 592 16.29 18.31 -20.89
CA GLN A 592 14.91 18.45 -21.35
C GLN A 592 14.85 18.89 -22.80
N LYS A 593 13.69 18.66 -23.42
CA LYS A 593 13.34 19.18 -24.73
C LYS A 593 11.88 19.65 -24.73
N TYR A 594 11.62 20.79 -25.36
CA TYR A 594 10.26 21.20 -25.71
C TYR A 594 9.85 20.52 -27.02
N VAL A 595 8.66 19.91 -27.04
CA VAL A 595 8.11 19.17 -28.18
C VAL A 595 6.80 19.84 -28.59
N THR A 596 6.78 20.33 -29.83
CA THR A 596 5.58 20.91 -30.42
C THR A 596 4.60 19.82 -30.83
N ILE A 597 3.32 20.16 -30.76
CA ILE A 597 2.20 19.33 -31.22
C ILE A 597 1.41 20.16 -32.23
N GLU A 598 1.60 19.82 -33.51
CA GLU A 598 0.84 20.38 -34.64
C GLU A 598 -0.03 19.29 -35.26
#